data_AF-D2I5L8-F1
#
_entry.id   AF-D2I5L8-F1
#
_cell.length_a   1.000
_cell.length_b   1.000
_cell.length_c   1.000
_cell.angle_alpha   90.00
_cell.angle_beta   90.00
_cell.angle_gamma   90.00
#
_symmetry.space_group_name_H-M   'P 1'
#
loop_
_entity.id
_entity.type
_entity.pdbx_description
1 polymer ?
#
loop_
_entity_poly.entity_id
_entity_poly.type
_entity_poly.pdbx_seq_one_letter_code
_entity_poly.pdbx_strand_id
1 'polypeptide(L)' 'GVLEAYNTNLKCKCIQEASVVIPIHHIDKLQVFPPGNGCPNKEIM' A
#
# COMPACT_ATOMS: atom_id res chain seq x y z
N GLY A 1 -12.38 -22.61 15.14
CA GLY A 1 -11.53 -21.46 14.80
C GLY A 1 -10.84 -21.77 13.50
N VAL A 2 -10.92 -20.87 12.52
CA VAL A 2 -10.21 -21.06 11.26
C VAL A 2 -8.90 -20.30 11.36
N LEU A 3 -7.78 -21.03 11.44
CA LEU A 3 -6.47 -20.48 11.14
C LEU A 3 -6.41 -20.26 9.62
N GLU A 4 -6.59 -19.02 9.17
CA GLU A 4 -6.21 -18.62 7.82
C GLU A 4 -4.71 -18.29 7.79
N ALA A 5 -3.87 -19.29 8.08
CA ALA A 5 -2.43 -19.23 7.85
C ALA A 5 -2.11 -19.97 6.55
N TYR A 6 -2.55 -19.41 5.42
CA TYR A 6 -2.24 -19.96 4.09
C TYR A 6 -1.65 -18.88 3.20
N ASN A 7 -0.31 -18.77 3.19
CA ASN A 7 0.48 -18.30 2.04
C ASN A 7 0.00 -17.02 1.32
N THR A 8 -0.48 -16.00 2.02
CA THR A 8 -0.60 -14.69 1.39
C THR A 8 0.80 -14.09 1.36
N ASN A 9 1.38 -14.04 0.16
CA ASN A 9 2.42 -13.06 -0.13
C ASN A 9 1.92 -11.70 0.40
N LEU A 10 2.39 -11.25 1.57
CA LEU A 10 2.12 -9.93 2.14
C LEU A 10 2.86 -8.89 1.28
N LYS A 11 2.45 -8.76 0.02
CA LYS A 11 3.11 -7.91 -0.98
C LYS A 11 2.34 -6.60 -1.00
N CYS A 12 2.66 -5.76 -0.02
CA CYS A 12 2.53 -4.32 -0.19
C CYS A 12 2.99 -3.94 -1.60
N LYS A 13 2.20 -3.11 -2.29
CA LYS A 13 2.49 -2.75 -3.69
C LYS A 13 3.68 -1.81 -3.77
N CYS A 14 3.85 -0.96 -2.75
CA CYS A 14 4.98 -0.08 -2.57
C CYS A 14 6.13 -0.86 -1.94
N ILE A 15 7.27 -0.92 -2.65
CA ILE A 15 8.52 -1.53 -2.15
C ILE A 15 9.32 -0.50 -1.33
N GLN A 16 9.16 0.79 -1.64
CA GLN A 16 9.82 1.91 -0.98
C GLN A 16 8.88 3.12 -0.94
N GLU A 17 8.97 3.89 0.13
CA GLU A 17 8.28 5.17 0.30
C GLU A 17 9.19 6.34 -0.07
N ALA A 18 8.61 7.41 -0.60
CA ALA A 18 9.30 8.66 -0.89
C ALA A 18 8.66 9.79 -0.08
N SER A 19 9.48 10.62 0.57
CA SER A 19 9.03 11.75 1.40
C SER A 19 9.22 13.11 0.73
N VAL A 20 9.23 13.13 -0.61
CA VAL A 20 9.37 14.34 -1.42
C VAL A 20 8.00 15.02 -1.61
N VAL A 21 7.99 16.35 -1.62
CA VAL A 21 6.80 17.13 -1.99
C VAL A 21 6.60 17.02 -3.50
N ILE A 22 5.48 16.41 -3.91
CA ILE A 22 5.05 16.36 -5.32
C ILE A 22 3.99 17.46 -5.53
N PRO A 23 4.23 18.44 -6.41
CA PRO A 23 3.22 19.44 -6.72
C PRO A 23 1.95 18.79 -7.31
N ILE A 24 0.77 19.21 -6.86
CA ILE A 24 -0.51 18.59 -7.24
C ILE A 24 -0.74 18.59 -8.75
N HIS A 25 -0.27 19.60 -9.46
CA HIS A 25 -0.40 19.69 -10.93
C HIS A 25 0.43 18.64 -11.69
N HIS A 26 1.37 17.95 -11.04
CA HIS A 26 2.09 16.81 -11.60
C HIS A 26 1.42 15.45 -11.31
N ILE A 27 0.32 15.43 -10.54
CA ILE A 27 -0.38 14.20 -10.14
C ILE A 27 -1.58 14.00 -11.07
N ASP A 28 -1.49 13.01 -11.94
CA ASP A 28 -2.61 12.60 -12.80
C ASP A 28 -3.63 11.73 -12.03
N LYS A 29 -3.13 10.84 -11.16
CA LYS A 29 -3.94 9.94 -10.34
C LYS A 29 -3.30 9.72 -8.98
N LEU A 30 -4.11 9.72 -7.94
CA LEU A 30 -3.73 9.34 -6.58
C LEU A 30 -4.52 8.09 -6.17
N GLN A 31 -3.83 7.05 -5.72
CA GLN A 31 -4.43 5.83 -5.20
C GLN A 31 -4.09 5.68 -3.73
N VAL A 32 -5.12 5.47 -2.91
CA VAL A 32 -4.97 5.24 -1.48
C VAL A 32 -5.43 3.83 -1.16
N PHE A 33 -4.54 3.00 -0.64
CA PHE A 33 -4.85 1.66 -0.18
C PHE A 33 -4.85 1.62 1.35
N PRO A 34 -5.99 1.29 1.99
CA PRO A 34 -6.04 1.14 3.44
C PRO A 34 -5.27 -0.13 3.87
N PRO A 35 -4.78 -0.18 5.13
CA PRO A 35 -4.15 -1.37 5.66
C PRO A 35 -5.15 -2.54 5.75
N GLY A 36 -4.66 -3.76 5.54
CA GLY A 36 -5.46 -4.97 5.63
C GLY A 36 -4.61 -6.23 5.81
N ASN A 37 -5.25 -7.40 5.86
CA ASN A 37 -4.57 -8.67 6.12
C ASN A 37 -3.48 -9.02 5.08
N GLY A 38 -3.52 -8.41 3.88
CA GLY A 38 -2.53 -8.60 2.81
C GLY A 38 -1.37 -7.60 2.81
N CYS A 39 -1.52 -6.43 3.43
CA CYS A 39 -0.47 -5.45 3.64
C CYS A 39 -0.85 -4.59 4.86
N PRO A 40 -0.06 -4.60 5.94
CA PRO A 40 -0.40 -3.89 7.17
C PRO A 40 -0.23 -2.37 7.07
N ASN A 41 0.39 -1.89 5.98
CA ASN A 41 0.68 -0.47 5.77
C ASN A 41 -0.44 0.20 5.00
N LYS A 42 -0.69 1.48 5.31
CA LYS A 42 -1.44 2.35 4.41
C LYS A 42 -0.49 2.75 3.27
N GLU A 43 -0.89 2.49 2.03
CA GLU A 43 -0.09 2.85 0.86
C GLU A 43 -0.74 4.00 0.10
N ILE A 44 0.09 4.91 -0.42
CA ILE A 44 -0.32 6.03 -1.27
C ILE A 44 0.58 6.02 -2.50
N MET A 45 -0.02 5.90 -3.68
CA MET A 45 0.69 5.76 -4.97
C MET A 45 0.13 6.70 -6.03
#